data_AF-A0A077FAC0-F1
#
_entry.id   AF-A0A077FAC0-F1
#
_cell.length_a   1.000
_cell.length_b   1.000
_cell.length_c   1.000
_cell.angle_alpha   90.00
_cell.angle_beta   90.00
_cell.angle_gamma   90.00
#
_symmetry.space_group_name_H-M   'P 1'
#
loop_
_entity.id
_entity.type
_entity.pdbx_description
1 polymer ?
#
loop_
_entity_poly.entity_id
_entity_poly.type
_entity_poly.pdbx_seq_one_letter_code
_entity_poly.pdbx_strand_id
1 'polypeptide(L)'
;MFDLIKSFFSKKNDRVSGGEECQTFVVEDADEPVETGDGDYFLKELEACPYIKVEARNKVLDHLRQKVSLLKTDNKLTAGEKKELGINPRLSITKEFIEVLTDEGMALGNPKQMLEDLYYKATIEKMRDDGFAKALKVGVKKYKLEGASSDSCEWCKKSNGKEFDMNIMEKIKTNCKCKPYSRCFISPVVDFD
;
A
#
# COMPACT_ATOMS: atom_id res chain seq x y z
N MET A 1 -14.94 -5.46 -19.11
CA MET A 1 -15.19 -6.52 -18.11
C MET A 1 -14.63 -6.07 -16.76
N PHE A 2 -15.17 -4.99 -16.19
CA PHE A 2 -15.00 -4.57 -14.79
C PHE A 2 -16.10 -3.54 -14.49
N ASP A 3 -17.35 -3.99 -14.55
CA ASP A 3 -18.54 -3.22 -14.13
C ASP A 3 -19.30 -4.05 -13.08
N LEU A 4 -18.72 -4.18 -11.89
CA LEU A 4 -19.32 -4.97 -10.81
C LEU A 4 -19.15 -4.39 -9.40
N ILE A 5 -18.72 -3.13 -9.26
CA ILE A 5 -18.56 -2.48 -7.93
C ILE A 5 -19.23 -1.09 -7.87
N LYS A 6 -20.34 -0.89 -8.60
CA LYS A 6 -21.16 0.33 -8.49
C LYS A 6 -22.55 0.11 -7.89
N SER A 7 -22.94 -1.12 -7.55
CA SER A 7 -24.30 -1.39 -7.06
C SER A 7 -24.48 -1.30 -5.54
N PHE A 8 -23.44 -1.05 -4.74
CA PHE A 8 -23.57 -1.12 -3.28
C PHE A 8 -23.85 0.21 -2.55
N PHE A 9 -23.79 1.37 -3.22
CA PHE A 9 -23.95 2.69 -2.55
C PHE A 9 -24.97 3.63 -3.21
N SER A 10 -26.05 3.10 -3.77
CA SER A 10 -27.21 3.93 -4.11
C SER A 10 -28.50 3.16 -4.06
N LYS A 11 -29.15 3.15 -2.90
CA LYS A 11 -30.60 3.24 -2.87
C LYS A 11 -31.08 3.93 -1.59
N LYS A 12 -31.83 5.00 -1.82
CA LYS A 12 -32.44 5.91 -0.85
C LYS A 12 -33.46 5.19 0.05
N ASN A 13 -33.56 5.73 1.26
CA ASN A 13 -34.72 5.70 2.16
C ASN A 13 -36.05 5.88 1.42
N ASP A 14 -37.01 4.99 1.71
CA ASP A 14 -38.44 5.32 1.82
C ASP A 14 -39.09 4.37 2.84
N ARG A 15 -39.97 4.94 3.69
CA ARG A 15 -40.71 4.35 4.83
C ARG A 15 -41.74 3.28 4.33
N VAL A 16 -42.32 2.33 5.09
CA VAL A 16 -43.17 2.44 6.31
C VAL A 16 -43.50 1.01 6.85
N SER A 17 -43.61 0.90 8.19
CA SER A 17 -44.42 0.00 9.06
C SER A 17 -44.31 -1.53 9.05
N GLY A 18 -44.05 -2.08 10.23
CA GLY A 18 -44.38 -3.45 10.63
C GLY A 18 -43.54 -3.84 11.84
N GLY A 19 -44.17 -3.93 13.01
CA GLY A 19 -43.47 -4.09 14.29
C GLY A 19 -42.87 -5.48 14.51
N GLU A 20 -41.74 -5.50 15.20
CA GLU A 20 -41.32 -6.49 16.19
C GLU A 20 -40.11 -5.89 16.93
N GLU A 21 -40.19 -5.81 18.25
CA GLU A 21 -39.14 -5.25 19.10
C GLU A 21 -37.89 -6.12 19.03
N CYS A 22 -36.88 -5.66 18.29
CA CYS A 22 -35.55 -6.24 18.29
C CYS A 22 -34.64 -5.32 19.09
N GLN A 23 -34.21 -5.79 20.26
CA GLN A 23 -33.32 -5.06 21.16
C GLN A 23 -32.05 -4.64 20.41
N THR A 24 -31.89 -3.34 20.22
CA THR A 24 -30.69 -2.72 19.67
C THR A 24 -29.55 -2.84 20.68
N PHE A 25 -28.63 -3.78 20.46
CA PHE A 25 -27.28 -3.68 21.01
C PHE A 25 -26.56 -2.56 20.25
N VAL A 26 -26.42 -1.42 20.93
CA VAL A 26 -25.52 -0.36 20.51
C VAL A 26 -24.11 -0.83 20.87
N VAL A 27 -23.35 -1.27 19.88
CA VAL A 27 -21.88 -1.36 20.00
C VAL A 27 -21.35 -0.08 19.39
N GLU A 28 -21.35 0.98 20.20
CA GLU A 28 -20.47 2.12 20.02
C GLU A 28 -19.06 1.65 20.36
N ASP A 29 -18.32 1.22 19.36
CA ASP A 29 -16.86 1.28 19.39
C ASP A 29 -16.41 1.68 17.98
N ALA A 30 -16.56 2.97 17.70
CA ALA A 30 -15.72 3.64 16.74
C ALA A 30 -14.30 3.63 17.33
N ASP A 31 -13.60 2.51 17.11
CA ASP A 31 -12.22 2.30 17.48
C ASP A 31 -11.41 3.37 16.71
N GLU A 32 -11.11 4.46 17.40
CA GLU A 32 -10.22 5.51 16.89
C GLU A 32 -8.92 4.83 16.43
N PRO A 33 -8.35 5.24 15.28
CA PRO A 33 -7.08 4.68 14.84
C PRO A 33 -6.05 4.94 15.94
N VAL A 34 -5.58 3.85 16.56
CA VAL A 34 -4.43 3.87 17.46
C VAL A 34 -3.27 4.44 16.65
N GLU A 35 -2.98 5.72 16.84
CA GLU A 35 -1.80 6.36 16.27
C GLU A 35 -0.56 5.75 16.91
N THR A 36 0.02 4.77 16.24
CA THR A 36 1.41 4.39 16.47
C THR A 36 2.28 5.50 15.88
N GLY A 37 3.01 6.19 16.75
CA GLY A 37 3.66 7.49 16.53
C GLY A 37 4.85 7.55 15.55
N ASP A 38 4.70 7.01 14.34
CA ASP A 38 5.58 7.21 13.16
C ASP A 38 4.75 7.09 11.85
N GLY A 39 3.53 7.63 11.87
CA GLY A 39 2.36 7.13 11.11
C GLY A 39 2.31 7.31 9.59
N ASP A 40 3.37 7.78 8.93
CA ASP A 40 3.36 7.98 7.47
C ASP A 40 4.29 7.02 6.73
N TYR A 41 3.77 5.82 6.45
CA TYR A 41 4.44 4.80 5.63
C TYR A 41 4.82 5.32 4.25
N PHE A 42 4.04 6.21 3.64
CA PHE A 42 4.38 6.76 2.34
C PHE A 42 5.56 7.72 2.44
N LEU A 43 5.58 8.58 3.46
CA LEU A 43 6.69 9.50 3.69
C LEU A 43 7.99 8.74 3.95
N LYS A 44 7.96 7.74 4.84
CA LYS A 44 9.12 6.89 5.14
C LYS A 44 9.72 6.25 3.88
N GLU A 45 8.87 5.67 3.03
CA GLU A 45 9.33 5.05 1.78
C GLU A 45 9.84 6.08 0.77
N LEU A 46 9.21 7.26 0.72
CA LEU A 46 9.62 8.35 -0.15
C LEU A 46 10.95 8.97 0.27
N GLU A 47 11.22 9.07 1.56
CA GLU A 47 12.49 9.59 2.10
C GLU A 47 13.67 8.69 1.78
N ALA A 48 13.45 7.37 1.75
CA ALA A 48 14.43 6.37 1.36
C ALA A 48 14.63 6.26 -0.17
N CYS A 49 13.78 6.91 -0.97
CA CYS A 49 13.82 6.82 -2.43
C CYS A 49 14.81 7.84 -3.03
N PRO A 50 15.85 7.41 -3.77
CA PRO A 50 16.81 8.31 -4.42
C PRO A 50 16.31 8.91 -5.74
N TYR A 51 15.20 8.38 -6.28
CA TYR A 51 14.71 8.73 -7.62
C TYR A 51 13.82 9.97 -7.66
N ILE A 52 13.45 10.51 -6.49
CA ILE A 52 12.58 11.67 -6.34
C ILE A 52 13.36 12.84 -5.74
N LYS A 53 13.22 14.02 -6.32
CA LYS A 53 13.83 15.25 -5.80
C LYS A 53 13.28 15.59 -4.41
N VAL A 54 14.14 16.03 -3.50
CA VAL A 54 13.77 16.31 -2.10
C VAL A 54 12.68 17.38 -2.02
N GLU A 55 12.82 18.45 -2.80
CA GLU A 55 11.88 19.56 -2.91
C GLU A 55 10.51 19.17 -3.49
N ALA A 56 10.45 18.07 -4.23
CA ALA A 56 9.22 17.58 -4.87
C ALA A 56 8.46 16.54 -4.03
N ARG A 57 9.01 16.12 -2.87
CA ARG A 57 8.45 15.03 -2.05
C ARG A 57 7.00 15.26 -1.65
N ASN A 58 6.62 16.47 -1.25
CA ASN A 58 5.23 16.78 -0.89
C ASN A 58 4.25 16.53 -2.04
N LYS A 59 4.63 16.92 -3.28
CA LYS A 59 3.81 16.69 -4.48
C LYS A 59 3.65 15.20 -4.78
N VAL A 60 4.70 14.41 -4.58
CA VAL A 60 4.66 12.94 -4.73
C VAL A 60 3.86 12.29 -3.61
N LEU A 61 3.95 12.79 -2.38
CA LEU A 61 3.18 12.29 -1.25
C LEU A 61 1.67 12.49 -1.49
N ASP A 62 1.26 13.65 -1.97
CA ASP A 62 -0.13 13.90 -2.37
C ASP A 62 -0.57 12.98 -3.52
N HIS A 63 0.36 12.59 -4.40
CA HIS A 63 0.10 11.59 -5.42
C HIS A 63 -0.12 10.19 -4.86
N LEU A 64 0.76 9.72 -3.97
CA LEU A 64 0.65 8.40 -3.33
C LEU A 64 -0.64 8.29 -2.49
N ARG A 65 -1.05 9.41 -1.87
CA ARG A 65 -2.32 9.53 -1.14
C ARG A 65 -3.54 9.76 -2.04
N GLN A 66 -3.36 9.69 -3.37
CA GLN A 66 -4.42 9.84 -4.37
C GLN A 66 -5.16 11.19 -4.35
N LYS A 67 -4.56 12.23 -3.74
CA LYS A 67 -5.12 13.59 -3.74
C LYS A 67 -4.90 14.30 -5.07
N VAL A 68 -3.76 14.04 -5.70
CA VAL A 68 -3.36 14.59 -7.01
C VAL A 68 -2.86 13.45 -7.91
N SER A 69 -3.03 13.56 -9.22
CA SER A 69 -2.47 12.58 -10.16
C SER A 69 -1.32 13.17 -10.94
N LEU A 70 -0.09 12.69 -10.68
CA LEU A 70 1.07 13.04 -11.50
C LEU A 70 1.02 12.37 -12.87
N LEU A 71 0.35 11.21 -13.01
CA LEU A 71 0.44 10.35 -14.20
C LEU A 71 -0.73 10.49 -15.18
N LYS A 72 -1.80 11.19 -14.80
CA LYS A 72 -3.06 11.28 -15.58
C LYS A 72 -3.39 12.69 -16.06
N THR A 73 -2.43 13.62 -16.06
CA THR A 73 -2.62 14.94 -16.66
C THR A 73 -2.62 14.84 -18.19
N ASP A 74 -3.31 15.77 -18.87
CA ASP A 74 -3.30 15.87 -20.33
C ASP A 74 -1.95 16.40 -20.87
N ASN A 75 -1.08 16.90 -19.99
CA ASN A 75 0.25 17.44 -20.27
C ASN A 75 1.29 16.34 -20.52
N LYS A 76 1.02 15.44 -21.47
CA LYS A 76 1.95 14.39 -21.89
C LYS A 76 3.08 14.95 -22.74
N LEU A 77 4.28 14.40 -22.57
CA LEU A 77 5.39 14.74 -23.44
C LEU A 77 5.22 14.13 -24.82
N THR A 78 5.60 14.92 -25.82
CA THR A 78 5.72 14.52 -27.22
C THR A 78 6.93 13.59 -27.41
N ALA A 79 7.00 12.91 -28.56
CA ALA A 79 8.14 12.07 -28.88
C ALA A 79 9.46 12.86 -29.03
N GLY A 80 9.39 14.11 -29.49
CA GLY A 80 10.54 15.01 -29.61
C GLY A 80 11.12 15.37 -28.24
N GLU A 81 10.27 15.88 -27.34
CA GLU A 81 10.69 16.24 -25.97
C GLU A 81 11.30 15.04 -25.22
N LYS A 82 10.75 13.84 -25.40
CA LYS A 82 11.34 12.63 -24.77
C LYS A 82 12.73 12.31 -25.31
N LYS A 83 12.95 12.51 -26.61
CA LYS A 83 14.26 12.24 -27.24
C LYS A 83 15.31 13.23 -26.74
N GLU A 84 14.94 14.51 -26.57
CA GLU A 84 15.80 15.54 -26.00
C GLU A 84 16.17 15.24 -24.54
N LEU A 85 15.22 14.70 -23.77
CA LEU A 85 15.41 14.32 -22.37
C LEU A 85 16.07 12.94 -22.19
N GLY A 86 16.40 12.21 -23.26
CA GLY A 86 16.99 10.87 -23.18
C GLY A 86 16.05 9.79 -22.64
N ILE A 87 14.75 10.06 -22.59
CA ILE A 87 13.73 9.16 -22.06
C ILE A 87 13.22 8.24 -23.18
N ASN A 88 12.87 7.00 -22.82
CA ASN A 88 12.28 6.06 -23.76
C ASN A 88 11.03 6.67 -24.44
N PRO A 89 11.04 6.87 -25.77
CA PRO A 89 9.98 7.59 -26.48
C PRO A 89 8.62 6.88 -26.44
N ARG A 90 8.61 5.56 -26.17
CA ARG A 90 7.39 4.74 -26.05
C ARG A 90 6.68 4.94 -24.71
N LEU A 91 7.35 5.46 -23.69
CA LEU A 91 6.72 5.71 -22.39
C LEU A 91 5.73 6.86 -22.51
N SER A 92 4.48 6.64 -22.12
CA SER A 92 3.56 7.75 -21.86
C SER A 92 3.95 8.37 -20.54
N ILE A 93 4.43 9.61 -20.53
CA ILE A 93 4.88 10.31 -19.34
C ILE A 93 4.45 11.78 -19.43
N THR A 94 4.11 12.36 -18.28
CA THR A 94 3.60 13.73 -18.12
C THR A 94 4.73 14.66 -17.71
N LYS A 95 4.64 15.94 -18.07
CA LYS A 95 5.64 16.95 -17.71
C LYS A 95 5.78 17.07 -16.20
N GLU A 96 4.66 17.06 -15.47
CA GLU A 96 4.63 17.17 -14.02
C GLU A 96 5.34 16.01 -13.32
N PHE A 97 5.36 14.82 -13.93
CA PHE A 97 6.06 13.67 -13.38
C PHE A 97 7.57 13.74 -13.65
N ILE A 98 8.01 14.30 -14.77
CA ILE A 98 9.45 14.53 -15.00
C ILE A 98 10.02 15.52 -14.00
N GLU A 99 9.28 16.60 -13.71
CA GLU A 99 9.73 17.65 -12.80
C GLU A 99 10.12 17.13 -11.41
N VAL A 100 9.50 16.04 -10.96
CA VAL A 100 9.74 15.45 -9.63
C VAL A 100 10.87 14.42 -9.60
N LEU A 101 11.36 13.94 -10.74
CA LEU A 101 12.38 12.89 -10.83
C LEU A 101 13.79 13.48 -10.75
N THR A 102 14.68 12.82 -10.02
CA THR A 102 16.12 13.08 -10.12
C THR A 102 16.67 12.57 -11.45
N ASP A 103 17.92 12.90 -11.78
CA ASP A 103 18.59 12.37 -12.98
C ASP A 103 18.64 10.83 -12.97
N GLU A 104 18.89 10.23 -11.80
CA GLU A 104 18.81 8.78 -11.61
C GLU A 104 17.40 8.24 -11.84
N GLY A 105 16.38 8.96 -11.37
CA GLY A 105 14.98 8.60 -11.60
C GLY A 105 14.58 8.68 -13.08
N MET A 106 15.11 9.65 -13.82
CA MET A 106 14.90 9.78 -15.27
C MET A 106 15.61 8.67 -16.06
N ALA A 107 16.74 8.15 -15.56
CA ALA A 107 17.48 7.06 -16.17
C ALA A 107 16.82 5.68 -15.98
N LEU A 108 15.78 5.57 -15.15
CA LEU A 108 15.03 4.32 -14.98
C LEU A 108 14.35 3.89 -16.28
N GLY A 109 14.43 2.59 -16.60
CA GLY A 109 13.73 2.04 -17.77
C GLY A 109 12.20 2.18 -17.71
N ASN A 110 11.63 2.24 -16.50
CA ASN A 110 10.22 2.52 -16.26
C ASN A 110 10.03 3.31 -14.94
N PRO A 111 10.11 4.65 -14.98
CA PRO A 111 9.96 5.48 -13.78
C PRO A 111 8.57 5.39 -13.13
N LYS A 112 7.54 5.03 -13.90
CA LYS A 112 6.17 4.85 -13.35
C LYS A 112 6.08 3.67 -12.41
N GLN A 113 6.78 2.57 -12.72
CA GLN A 113 6.81 1.38 -11.86
C GLN A 113 7.36 1.72 -10.48
N MET A 114 8.33 2.62 -10.38
CA MET A 114 8.89 3.05 -9.09
C MET A 114 7.83 3.68 -8.18
N LEU A 115 6.89 4.47 -8.72
CA LEU A 115 5.79 5.02 -7.91
C LEU A 115 4.83 3.93 -7.42
N GLU A 116 4.52 2.96 -8.29
CA GLU A 116 3.69 1.81 -7.90
C GLU A 116 4.39 0.99 -6.81
N ASP A 117 5.69 0.78 -6.95
CA ASP A 117 6.49 0.02 -5.99
C ASP A 117 6.53 0.71 -4.62
N LEU A 118 6.71 2.02 -4.57
CA LEU A 118 6.60 2.82 -3.34
C LEU A 118 5.21 2.68 -2.72
N TYR A 119 4.17 2.81 -3.54
CA TYR A 119 2.78 2.72 -3.09
C TYR A 119 2.49 1.36 -2.45
N TYR A 120 2.81 0.28 -3.16
CA TYR A 120 2.53 -1.08 -2.68
C TYR A 120 3.37 -1.43 -1.46
N LYS A 121 4.64 -1.01 -1.42
CA LYS A 121 5.50 -1.24 -0.26
C LYS A 121 4.91 -0.60 1.01
N ALA A 122 4.60 0.69 0.95
CA ALA A 122 3.99 1.42 2.07
C ALA A 122 2.64 0.80 2.49
N THR A 123 1.80 0.47 1.52
CA THR A 123 0.47 -0.13 1.77
C THR A 123 0.56 -1.48 2.46
N ILE A 124 1.48 -2.35 2.01
CA ILE A 124 1.64 -3.69 2.59
C ILE A 124 2.25 -3.60 3.99
N GLU A 125 3.20 -2.70 4.24
CA GLU A 125 3.73 -2.46 5.58
C GLU A 125 2.62 -2.00 6.53
N LYS A 126 1.83 -0.99 6.13
CA LYS A 126 0.69 -0.52 6.91
C LYS A 126 -0.32 -1.63 7.18
N MET A 127 -0.71 -2.38 6.15
CA MET A 127 -1.67 -3.48 6.28
C MET A 127 -1.19 -4.53 7.28
N ARG A 128 0.11 -4.82 7.30
CA ARG A 128 0.69 -5.79 8.22
C ARG A 128 0.70 -5.28 9.66
N ASP A 129 1.11 -4.03 9.86
CA ASP A 129 1.12 -3.38 11.19
C ASP A 129 -0.32 -3.24 11.74
N ASP A 130 -1.27 -2.79 10.92
CA ASP A 130 -2.70 -2.70 11.28
C ASP A 130 -3.28 -4.08 11.64
N GLY A 131 -2.99 -5.10 10.81
CA GLY A 131 -3.47 -6.46 11.03
C GLY A 131 -2.89 -7.08 12.30
N PHE A 132 -1.60 -6.85 12.57
CA PHE A 132 -0.95 -7.26 13.80
C PHE A 132 -1.56 -6.59 15.03
N ALA A 133 -1.75 -5.27 14.99
CA ALA A 133 -2.33 -4.51 16.10
C ALA A 133 -3.76 -4.96 16.41
N LYS A 134 -4.59 -5.21 15.39
CA LYS A 134 -5.96 -5.74 15.56
C LYS A 134 -5.97 -7.13 16.16
N ALA A 135 -5.12 -8.04 15.68
CA ALA A 135 -5.02 -9.39 16.20
C ALA A 135 -4.54 -9.41 17.66
N LEU A 136 -3.62 -8.50 18.02
CA LEU A 136 -3.13 -8.34 19.39
C LEU A 136 -4.26 -7.93 20.35
N LYS A 137 -5.14 -7.01 19.94
CA LYS A 137 -6.29 -6.55 20.76
C LYS A 137 -7.24 -7.70 21.15
N VAL A 138 -7.37 -8.73 20.31
CA VAL A 138 -8.22 -9.90 20.57
C VAL A 138 -7.46 -11.09 21.16
N GLY A 139 -6.22 -10.89 21.61
CA GLY A 139 -5.44 -11.89 22.34
C GLY A 139 -4.71 -12.94 21.48
N VAL A 140 -4.55 -12.71 20.17
CA VAL A 140 -3.81 -13.63 19.29
C VAL A 140 -2.32 -13.64 19.67
N LYS A 141 -1.79 -14.84 19.93
CA LYS A 141 -0.39 -15.06 20.34
C LYS A 141 0.49 -15.62 19.22
N LYS A 142 -0.13 -16.23 18.21
CA LYS A 142 0.55 -16.91 17.10
C LYS A 142 0.09 -16.39 15.76
N TYR A 143 1.02 -16.34 14.83
CA TYR A 143 0.84 -15.81 13.49
C TYR A 143 1.49 -16.73 12.48
N LYS A 144 0.86 -16.89 11.33
CA LYS A 144 1.41 -17.63 10.20
C LYS A 144 1.85 -16.65 9.12
N LEU A 145 3.04 -16.86 8.56
CA LEU A 145 3.47 -16.07 7.41
C LEU A 145 2.94 -16.71 6.12
N GLU A 146 2.21 -15.95 5.31
CA GLU A 146 1.62 -16.44 4.07
C GLU A 146 1.91 -15.52 2.88
N GLY A 147 1.59 -15.98 1.68
CA GLY A 147 1.70 -15.19 0.45
C GLY A 147 3.09 -15.13 -0.18
N ALA A 148 4.02 -16.04 0.18
CA ALA A 148 5.27 -16.15 -0.54
C ALA A 148 5.05 -16.76 -1.95
N SER A 149 5.72 -16.16 -2.93
CA SER A 149 5.66 -16.49 -4.35
C SER A 149 7.02 -16.95 -4.89
N SER A 150 7.07 -17.35 -6.16
CA SER A 150 8.31 -17.76 -6.83
C SER A 150 9.36 -16.66 -6.92
N ASP A 151 8.95 -15.39 -6.92
CA ASP A 151 9.83 -14.20 -6.91
C ASP A 151 10.13 -13.65 -5.50
N SER A 152 9.57 -14.27 -4.45
CA SER A 152 9.89 -13.90 -3.07
C SER A 152 11.33 -14.27 -2.69
N CYS A 153 11.90 -13.57 -1.70
CA CYS A 153 13.23 -13.89 -1.17
C CYS A 153 13.25 -15.26 -0.47
N GLU A 154 14.44 -15.84 -0.32
CA GLU A 154 14.59 -17.19 0.26
C GLU A 154 13.98 -17.32 1.66
N TRP A 155 14.16 -16.30 2.51
CA TRP A 155 13.61 -16.33 3.86
C TRP A 155 12.08 -16.40 3.85
N CYS A 156 11.43 -15.58 3.01
CA CYS A 156 9.99 -15.61 2.84
C CYS A 156 9.50 -16.98 2.34
N LYS A 157 10.17 -17.56 1.35
CA LYS A 157 9.85 -18.90 0.82
C LYS A 157 9.98 -19.98 1.90
N LYS A 158 11.07 -19.97 2.65
CA LYS A 158 11.34 -20.95 3.74
C LYS A 158 10.42 -20.76 4.94
N SER A 159 9.87 -19.56 5.12
CA SER A 159 8.99 -19.18 6.24
C SER A 159 7.51 -19.27 5.90
N ASN A 160 7.17 -19.43 4.62
CA ASN A 160 5.79 -19.51 4.16
C ASN A 160 5.09 -20.72 4.77
N GLY A 161 3.91 -20.47 5.35
CA GLY A 161 3.11 -21.45 6.06
C GLY A 161 3.63 -21.83 7.45
N LYS A 162 4.71 -21.21 7.95
CA LYS A 162 5.20 -21.46 9.31
C LYS A 162 4.54 -20.54 10.32
N GLU A 163 4.34 -21.08 11.52
CA GLU A 163 3.88 -20.33 12.69
C GLU A 163 5.04 -19.63 13.38
N PHE A 164 4.72 -18.46 13.92
CA PHE A 164 5.61 -17.57 14.64
C PHE A 164 4.84 -16.98 15.82
N ASP A 165 5.58 -16.67 16.88
CA ASP A 165 5.03 -15.92 18.01
C ASP A 165 4.87 -14.43 17.67
N MET A 166 4.57 -13.62 18.68
CA MET A 166 4.39 -12.17 18.57
C MET A 166 5.59 -11.40 17.99
N ASN A 167 6.77 -12.02 17.87
CA ASN A 167 7.96 -11.42 17.26
C ASN A 167 8.01 -11.51 15.72
N ILE A 168 6.95 -11.99 15.06
CA ILE A 168 6.91 -12.12 13.60
C ILE A 168 7.22 -10.81 12.86
N MET A 169 6.76 -9.67 13.38
CA MET A 169 6.98 -8.37 12.75
C MET A 169 8.46 -8.00 12.72
N GLU A 170 9.17 -8.23 13.82
CA GLU A 170 10.62 -8.03 13.90
C GLU A 170 11.36 -9.01 12.98
N LYS A 171 10.95 -10.29 12.96
CA LYS A 171 11.55 -11.29 12.07
C LYS A 171 11.42 -10.91 10.60
N ILE A 172 10.27 -10.36 10.19
CA ILE A 172 10.08 -9.89 8.81
C ILE A 172 11.02 -8.71 8.53
N LYS A 173 11.06 -7.69 9.41
CA LYS A 173 11.91 -6.51 9.25
C LYS A 173 13.39 -6.88 9.14
N THR A 174 13.86 -7.85 9.92
CA THR A 174 15.28 -8.23 9.97
C THR A 174 15.71 -9.19 8.85
N ASN A 175 14.83 -10.13 8.46
CA ASN A 175 15.23 -11.22 7.57
C ASN A 175 14.72 -11.08 6.13
N CYS A 176 13.67 -10.30 5.89
CA CYS A 176 13.11 -10.15 4.56
C CYS A 176 14.03 -9.31 3.67
N LYS A 177 14.31 -9.81 2.46
CA LYS A 177 15.13 -9.13 1.44
C LYS A 177 14.41 -9.02 0.10
N CYS A 178 13.08 -9.09 0.10
CA CYS A 178 12.29 -9.00 -1.13
C CYS A 178 12.50 -7.62 -1.79
N LYS A 179 12.66 -7.63 -3.11
CA LYS A 179 12.73 -6.43 -3.95
C LYS A 179 11.63 -6.51 -5.01
N PRO A 180 10.89 -5.43 -5.28
CA PRO A 180 10.96 -4.13 -4.60
C PRO A 180 10.38 -4.13 -3.17
N TYR A 181 9.48 -5.06 -2.85
CA TYR A 181 8.87 -5.23 -1.53
C TYR A 181 8.42 -6.67 -1.31
N SER A 182 8.08 -7.02 -0.06
CA SER A 182 7.52 -8.33 0.27
C SER A 182 6.02 -8.36 0.03
N ARG A 183 5.52 -9.37 -0.67
CA ARG A 183 4.07 -9.62 -0.83
C ARG A 183 3.49 -10.50 0.28
N CYS A 184 4.32 -10.96 1.22
CA CYS A 184 3.86 -11.78 2.31
C CYS A 184 2.98 -10.98 3.28
N PHE A 185 1.95 -11.62 3.79
CA PHE A 185 1.11 -11.12 4.88
C PHE A 185 1.17 -12.07 6.07
N ILE A 186 0.70 -11.60 7.22
CA ILE A 186 0.55 -12.44 8.42
C ILE A 186 -0.92 -12.79 8.59
N SER A 187 -1.22 -14.04 8.89
CA SER A 187 -2.55 -14.48 9.30
C SER A 187 -2.54 -14.88 10.78
N PRO A 188 -3.53 -14.45 11.58
CA PRO A 188 -3.61 -14.87 12.97
C PRO A 188 -3.95 -16.37 13.05
N VAL A 189 -3.31 -17.08 13.98
CA VAL A 189 -3.68 -18.46 14.32
C VAL A 189 -4.61 -18.38 15.53
N VAL A 190 -5.87 -18.78 15.33
CA VAL A 190 -6.90 -18.79 16.37
C VAL A 190 -7.17 -20.25 16.72
N ASP A 191 -6.83 -20.62 17.93
CA ASP A 191 -7.22 -21.91 18.50
C ASP A 191 -8.64 -21.75 19.07
N PHE A 192 -9.61 -22.46 18.48
CA PHE A 192 -10.96 -22.55 19.03
C PHE A 192 -10.97 -23.72 20.01
N ASP A 193 -10.73 -23.42 21.28
CA ASP A 193 -10.93 -24.38 22.38
C ASP A 193 -12.43 -24.66 22.62
#